data_AF-A0A9D5C8W7-F1
#
_entry.id   AF-A0A9D5C8W7-F1
#
_cell.length_a   1.000
_cell.length_b   1.000
_cell.length_c   1.000
_cell.angle_alpha   90.00
_cell.angle_beta   90.00
_cell.angle_gamma   90.00
#
_symmetry.space_group_name_H-M   'P 1'
#
loop_
_entity.id
_entity.type
_entity.pdbx_description
1 polymer ?
#
loop_
_entity_poly.entity_id
_entity_poly.type
_entity_poly.pdbx_seq_one_letter_code
_entity_poly.pdbx_strand_id
1 'polypeptide(L)'
;MFRSGSCSEIGPKQHMEDEHIRIDNLVDHLGAAVNFPSPGAFYGVFDGHGGNDVASFVRKNILKFIIEDTFSCFCGEGHKERICEN
;
A
#
# COMPACT_ATOMS: atom_id res chain seq x y z
N MET A 1 7.82 2.23 16.58
CA MET A 1 6.35 2.11 16.64
C MET A 1 5.75 3.36 16.00
N PHE A 2 5.08 3.20 14.86
CA PHE A 2 4.40 4.30 14.20
C PHE A 2 3.06 4.57 14.90
N ARG A 3 2.66 5.84 14.96
CA ARG A 3 1.38 6.26 15.52
C ARG A 3 0.70 7.12 14.47
N SER A 4 -0.50 6.73 14.09
CA SER A 4 -1.33 7.47 13.15
C SER A 4 -2.76 7.65 13.68
N GLY A 5 -3.51 8.49 12.99
CA GLY A 5 -4.94 8.68 13.18
C GLY A 5 -5.62 8.78 11.82
N SER A 6 -6.91 8.43 11.76
CA SER A 6 -7.72 8.65 10.57
C SER A 6 -9.07 9.23 10.97
N CYS A 7 -9.62 10.06 10.07
CA CYS A 7 -10.96 10.62 10.16
C CYS A 7 -11.55 10.57 8.76
N SER A 8 -12.83 10.21 8.65
CA SER A 8 -13.57 10.21 7.39
C SER A 8 -14.96 10.75 7.66
N GLU A 9 -15.38 11.74 6.89
CA GLU A 9 -16.67 12.41 7.03
C GLU A 9 -17.33 12.53 5.67
N ILE A 10 -18.62 12.17 5.60
CA ILE A 10 -19.42 12.21 4.35
C ILE A 10 -19.79 13.63 3.95
N GLY A 11 -19.79 14.55 4.91
CA GLY A 11 -20.29 15.90 4.74
C GLY A 11 -21.72 15.89 4.19
N PRO A 12 -22.06 16.76 3.23
CA PRO A 12 -23.41 16.87 2.68
C PRO A 12 -23.75 15.81 1.60
N LYS A 13 -22.85 14.86 1.30
CA LYS A 13 -23.09 13.86 0.25
C LYS A 13 -24.08 12.78 0.72
N GLN A 14 -24.74 12.13 -0.24
CA GLN A 14 -25.68 11.03 0.04
C GLN A 14 -24.98 9.71 0.35
N HIS A 15 -23.80 9.48 -0.23
CA HIS A 15 -23.03 8.25 -0.06
C HIS A 15 -21.55 8.56 0.22
N MET A 16 -20.93 7.72 1.03
CA MET A 16 -19.47 7.72 1.24
C MET A 16 -18.80 6.95 0.11
N GLU A 17 -18.10 7.68 -0.75
CA GLU A 17 -17.30 7.11 -1.84
C GLU A 17 -15.81 7.04 -1.48
N ASP A 18 -15.40 7.76 -0.43
CA ASP A 18 -14.02 7.78 0.07
C ASP A 18 -13.67 6.50 0.82
N GLU A 19 -12.45 6.01 0.61
CA GLU A 19 -11.87 4.87 1.31
C GLU A 19 -10.45 5.20 1.79
N HIS A 20 -10.00 4.55 2.87
CA HIS A 20 -8.64 4.73 3.36
C HIS A 20 -8.01 3.44 3.90
N ILE A 21 -6.68 3.37 3.84
CA ILE A 21 -5.86 2.34 4.47
C ILE A 21 -4.99 3.00 5.54
N ARG A 22 -4.90 2.32 6.69
CA ARG A 22 -3.99 2.65 7.76
C ARG A 22 -3.36 1.38 8.29
N ILE A 23 -2.06 1.22 8.06
CA ILE A 23 -1.26 0.07 8.53
C ILE A 23 -0.03 0.62 9.24
N ASP A 24 -0.06 0.66 10.58
CA ASP A 24 1.05 1.16 11.41
C ASP A 24 2.21 0.15 11.52
N ASN A 25 1.94 -1.15 11.37
CA ASN A 25 2.97 -2.19 11.34
C ASN A 25 2.82 -3.04 10.08
N LEU A 26 3.56 -2.65 9.04
CA LEU A 26 3.52 -3.30 7.73
C LEU A 26 4.06 -4.73 7.77
N VAL A 27 5.08 -4.98 8.60
CA VAL A 27 5.71 -6.31 8.74
C VAL A 27 4.70 -7.31 9.33
N ASP A 28 4.02 -6.93 10.42
CA ASP A 28 2.98 -7.77 11.03
C ASP A 28 1.79 -7.97 10.08
N HIS A 29 1.42 -6.94 9.32
CA HIS A 29 0.28 -6.99 8.40
C HIS A 29 0.49 -7.97 7.23
N LEU A 30 1.72 -8.08 6.72
CA LEU A 30 2.06 -8.94 5.59
C LEU A 30 2.52 -10.33 6.02
N GLY A 31 2.84 -10.50 7.31
CA GLY A 31 3.33 -11.75 7.89
C GLY A 31 4.75 -12.11 7.46
N ALA A 32 5.20 -13.29 7.88
CA ALA A 32 6.56 -13.80 7.62
C ALA A 32 6.88 -14.08 6.13
N ALA A 33 5.91 -13.88 5.23
CA ALA A 33 6.08 -14.07 3.79
C ALA A 33 6.96 -12.98 3.15
N VAL A 34 7.18 -11.86 3.83
CA VAL A 34 7.93 -10.72 3.29
C VAL A 34 9.07 -10.33 4.23
N ASN A 35 10.31 -10.62 3.81
CA ASN A 35 11.51 -10.16 4.52
C ASN A 35 11.73 -8.67 4.29
N PHE A 36 11.00 -7.82 5.01
CA PHE A 36 11.28 -6.39 5.04
C PHE A 36 12.59 -6.12 5.81
N PRO A 37 13.54 -5.36 5.23
CA PRO A 37 14.80 -5.04 5.88
C PRO A 37 14.64 -4.08 7.07
N SER A 38 13.48 -3.42 7.21
CA SER A 38 13.19 -2.46 8.26
C SER A 38 11.69 -2.40 8.60
N PRO A 39 11.33 -1.92 9.81
CA PRO A 39 9.95 -1.61 10.15
C PRO A 39 9.35 -0.59 9.17
N GLY A 40 8.11 -0.83 8.74
CA GLY A 40 7.41 0.04 7.80
C GLY A 40 5.95 0.25 8.17
N ALA A 41 5.33 1.21 7.49
CA ALA A 41 3.90 1.51 7.59
C ALA A 41 3.36 1.86 6.20
N PHE A 42 2.06 1.67 5.98
CA PHE A 42 1.39 2.00 4.72
C PHE A 42 0.10 2.75 4.97
N TYR A 43 -0.07 3.87 4.26
CA TYR A 43 -1.23 4.74 4.37
C TYR A 43 -1.69 5.15 2.97
N GLY A 44 -3.00 5.22 2.76
CA GLY A 44 -3.57 5.65 1.50
C GLY A 44 -4.98 6.19 1.70
N VAL A 45 -5.35 7.17 0.88
CA VAL A 45 -6.70 7.76 0.82
C VAL A 45 -7.14 7.71 -0.64
N PHE A 46 -8.37 7.28 -0.89
CA PHE A 46 -8.92 7.06 -2.21
C PHE A 46 -10.27 7.77 -2.29
N ASP A 47 -10.36 8.81 -3.13
CA ASP A 47 -11.59 9.53 -3.43
C ASP A 47 -12.34 8.76 -4.53
N GLY A 48 -13.45 8.14 -4.17
CA GLY A 48 -14.30 7.40 -5.12
C GLY A 48 -15.20 8.35 -5.92
N HIS A 49 -15.50 7.97 -7.16
CA HIS A 49 -16.41 8.73 -8.02
C HIS A 49 -17.32 7.81 -8.82
N GLY A 50 -18.63 8.05 -8.76
CA GLY A 50 -19.63 7.24 -9.46
C GLY A 50 -19.90 5.89 -8.78
N GLY A 51 -19.69 5.81 -7.48
CA GLY A 51 -19.72 4.61 -6.64
C GLY A 51 -18.43 4.42 -5.82
N ASN A 52 -18.52 3.68 -4.72
CA ASN A 52 -17.37 3.38 -3.86
C ASN A 52 -16.61 2.12 -4.32
N ASP A 53 -17.12 1.36 -5.29
CA ASP A 53 -16.57 0.06 -5.69
C ASP A 53 -15.08 0.13 -6.06
N VAL A 54 -14.68 1.15 -6.82
CA VAL A 54 -13.28 1.34 -7.25
C VAL A 54 -12.40 1.71 -6.06
N ALA A 55 -12.80 2.69 -5.24
CA ALA A 55 -12.06 3.08 -4.04
C ALA A 55 -11.89 1.90 -3.08
N SER A 56 -12.94 1.09 -2.94
CA SER A 56 -12.97 -0.10 -2.08
C SER A 56 -12.09 -1.23 -2.66
N PHE A 57 -12.06 -1.38 -3.99
CA PHE A 57 -11.14 -2.30 -4.67
C PHE A 57 -9.67 -1.88 -4.48
N VAL A 58 -9.35 -0.61 -4.66
CA VAL A 58 -7.99 -0.08 -4.46
C VAL A 58 -7.58 -0.30 -3.00
N ARG A 59 -8.43 0.06 -2.04
CA ARG A 59 -8.20 -0.17 -0.61
C ARG A 59 -7.83 -1.63 -0.27
N LYS A 60 -8.43 -2.59 -0.96
CA LYS A 60 -8.22 -4.03 -0.71
C LYS A 60 -6.97 -4.59 -1.41
N ASN A 61 -6.56 -4.03 -2.54
CA ASN A 61 -5.59 -4.68 -3.43
C ASN A 61 -4.30 -3.90 -3.68
N ILE A 62 -4.29 -2.58 -3.48
CA ILE A 62 -3.15 -1.74 -3.89
C ILE A 62 -1.84 -2.14 -3.22
N LEU A 63 -1.88 -2.46 -1.91
CA LEU A 63 -0.68 -2.86 -1.18
C LEU A 63 -0.14 -4.19 -1.72
N LYS A 64 -1.01 -5.15 -2.02
CA LYS A 64 -0.63 -6.42 -2.64
C LYS A 64 0.07 -6.20 -3.98
N PHE A 65 -0.49 -5.35 -4.84
CA PHE A 65 0.11 -5.06 -6.15
C PHE A 65 1.46 -4.36 -6.05
N ILE A 66 1.61 -3.38 -5.16
CA ILE A 66 2.90 -2.70 -4.93
C ILE A 66 3.98 -3.72 -4.50
N ILE A 67 3.62 -4.64 -3.60
CA ILE A 67 4.52 -5.67 -3.10
C ILE A 67 4.88 -6.65 -4.23
N GLU A 68 3.90 -7.23 -4.91
CA GLU A 68 4.13 -8.20 -5.99
C GLU A 68 4.99 -7.61 -7.12
N ASP A 69 4.74 -6.36 -7.52
CA ASP A 69 5.54 -5.65 -8.52
C ASP A 69 6.99 -5.46 -8.06
N THR A 70 7.17 -5.02 -6.81
CA THR A 70 8.49 -4.84 -6.20
C THR A 70 9.26 -6.17 -6.09
N PHE A 71 8.60 -7.26 -5.68
CA PHE A 71 9.20 -8.59 -5.60
C PHE A 71 9.58 -9.17 -6.96
N SER A 72 8.80 -8.88 -8.01
CA SER A 72 9.14 -9.29 -9.37
C SER A 72 10.44 -8.61 -9.86
N CYS A 73 10.71 -7.39 -9.40
CA CYS A 73 11.94 -6.67 -9.70
C CYS A 73 13.14 -7.23 -8.91
N PHE A 74 12.94 -7.62 -7.63
CA PHE A 74 14.00 -8.20 -6.80
C PHE A 74 14.39 -9.64 -7.18
N CYS A 75 13.53 -10.39 -7.88
CA CYS A 75 13.89 -11.72 -8.41
C CYS A 75 14.79 -11.65 -9.66
N GLY A 76 15.19 -10.45 -10.10
CA GLY A 76 16.09 -10.21 -11.23
C GLY A 76 17.57 -10.04 -10.90
N GLU A 77 17.99 -10.01 -9.63
CA GLU A 77 19.41 -9.83 -9.28
C GLU A 77 20.04 -11.11 -8.71
N GLY A 78 20.03 -12.12 -9.57
CA GLY A 78 20.84 -13.31 -9.44
C GLY A 78 21.94 -13.41 -10.50
N HIS A 79 22.54 -12.31 -10.99
CA HIS A 79 23.83 -12.38 -11.70
C HIS A 79 24.52 -11.01 -11.91
N LYS A 80 25.61 -10.81 -11.15
CA LYS A 80 26.84 -10.03 -11.42
C LYS A 80 26.78 -8.55 -11.85
N GLU A 81 27.49 -7.75 -11.05
CA GLU A 81 28.30 -6.57 -11.41
C GLU A 81 28.17 -6.05 -12.85
N ARG A 82 27.69 -4.81 -12.99
CA ARG A 82 28.25 -3.91 -13.99
C ARG A 82 28.22 -2.47 -13.51
N ILE A 83 29.42 -1.99 -13.22
CA ILE A 83 29.77 -0.57 -13.22
C ILE A 83 29.33 0.01 -14.58
N CYS A 84 28.49 1.03 -14.55
CA CYS A 84 28.45 2.05 -15.59
C CYS A 84 28.52 3.39 -14.87
N GLU A 85 29.73 3.92 -14.79
CA GLU A 85 29.99 5.34 -14.61
C GLU A 85 29.28 6.14 -15.70
N ASN A 86 28.80 7.33 -15.34
CA ASN A 86 28.80 8.52 -16.19
C ASN A 86 29.10 9.73 -15.29
#